data_AF-A0A4Y8CBZ3-F1
#
_entry.id   AF-A0A4Y8CBZ3-F1
#
_cell.length_a   1.000
_cell.length_b   1.000
_cell.length_c   1.000
_cell.angle_alpha   90.00
_cell.angle_beta   90.00
_cell.angle_gamma   90.00
#
_symmetry.space_group_name_H-M   'P 1'
#
loop_
_entity.id
_entity.type
_entity.pdbx_description
1 polymer ?
#
loop_
_entity_poly.entity_id
_entity_poly.type
_entity_poly.pdbx_seq_one_letter_code
_entity_poly.pdbx_strand_id
1 'polypeptide(L)'
;LSATLIACIAIPTSIISTFFIIDLLGYDLNRLTFIALTLSIGIFIDDAIVVIENIAKKLKTYPPLQAAFLGINEIGFSVLSISIVLLCVFIPISYMNSIPGLFFNALGISVASGIVISFLVSVFLIPSIGARFLNPKESKFYEKTEAFFEKIEQKYENLLYKIL
;
A
#
# COMPACT_ATOMS: atom_id res chain seq x y z
N LEU A 1 6.03 13.57 -9.42
CA LEU A 1 4.67 13.96 -9.90
C LEU A 1 3.90 12.77 -10.46
N SER A 2 4.45 12.01 -11.42
CA SER A 2 3.78 10.82 -11.95
C SER A 2 3.44 9.77 -10.89
N ALA A 3 4.38 9.46 -9.98
CA ALA A 3 4.14 8.55 -8.85
C ALA A 3 2.96 9.00 -7.96
N THR A 4 2.89 10.29 -7.63
CA THR A 4 1.83 10.87 -6.80
C THR A 4 0.46 10.81 -7.48
N LEU A 5 0.41 10.98 -8.80
CA LEU A 5 -0.81 10.83 -9.60
C LEU A 5 -1.33 9.38 -9.60
N ILE A 6 -0.43 8.40 -9.67
CA ILE A 6 -0.80 6.98 -9.59
C ILE A 6 -1.43 6.68 -8.23
N ALA A 7 -0.83 7.14 -7.14
CA ALA A 7 -1.39 6.99 -5.80
C ALA A 7 -2.76 7.70 -5.66
N CYS A 8 -2.90 8.90 -6.23
CA CYS A 8 -4.15 9.66 -6.23
C CYS A 8 -5.31 8.92 -6.93
N ILE A 9 -5.02 8.08 -7.91
CA ILE A 9 -6.03 7.23 -8.58
C ILE A 9 -6.23 5.92 -7.82
N ALA A 10 -5.14 5.32 -7.32
CA ALA A 10 -5.19 4.03 -6.63
C ALA A 10 -6.06 4.08 -5.36
N ILE A 11 -5.94 5.13 -4.54
CA ILE A 11 -6.65 5.24 -3.27
C ILE A 11 -8.18 5.27 -3.46
N PRO A 12 -8.78 6.15 -4.29
CA PRO A 12 -10.20 6.10 -4.59
C PRO A 12 -10.66 4.75 -5.15
N THR A 13 -9.87 4.14 -6.05
CA THR A 13 -10.23 2.83 -6.62
C THR A 13 -10.27 1.73 -5.55
N SER A 14 -9.35 1.73 -4.59
CA SER A 14 -9.34 0.79 -3.47
C SER A 14 -10.54 1.00 -2.56
N ILE A 15 -10.88 2.25 -2.23
CA ILE A 15 -12.03 2.57 -1.37
C ILE A 15 -13.34 2.12 -2.02
N ILE A 16 -13.57 2.46 -3.29
CA ILE A 16 -14.79 2.08 -4.03
C ILE A 16 -14.90 0.56 -4.13
N SER A 17 -13.80 -0.12 -4.42
CA SER A 17 -13.78 -1.58 -4.48
C SER A 17 -14.06 -2.18 -3.09
N THR A 18 -13.60 -1.55 -2.01
CA THR A 18 -13.84 -2.00 -0.63
C THR A 18 -15.30 -1.90 -0.26
N PHE A 19 -15.97 -0.81 -0.63
CA PHE A 19 -17.41 -0.71 -0.48
C PHE A 19 -18.16 -1.84 -1.19
N PHE A 20 -17.74 -2.19 -2.41
CA PHE A 20 -18.34 -3.29 -3.16
C PHE A 20 -18.19 -4.64 -2.44
N ILE A 21 -17.04 -4.95 -1.85
CA ILE A 21 -16.87 -6.20 -1.09
C ILE A 21 -17.68 -6.20 0.21
N ILE A 22 -17.72 -5.08 0.93
CA ILE A 22 -18.49 -4.96 2.18
C ILE A 22 -19.99 -5.19 1.89
N ASP A 23 -20.50 -4.59 0.81
CA ASP A 23 -21.89 -4.77 0.35
C ASP A 23 -22.17 -6.23 -0.05
N LEU A 24 -21.25 -6.87 -0.77
CA LEU A 24 -21.36 -8.30 -1.12
C LEU A 24 -21.38 -9.23 0.10
N LEU A 25 -20.69 -8.85 1.19
CA LEU A 25 -20.70 -9.59 2.45
C LEU A 25 -21.96 -9.31 3.30
N GLY A 26 -22.87 -8.44 2.83
CA GLY A 26 -24.13 -8.12 3.50
C GLY A 26 -23.99 -7.17 4.68
N TYR A 27 -22.91 -6.37 4.72
CA TYR A 27 -22.66 -5.40 5.79
C TYR A 27 -23.14 -4.00 5.38
N ASP A 28 -23.93 -3.38 6.25
CA ASP A 28 -24.40 -2.02 6.04
C ASP A 28 -23.29 -0.97 6.17
N LEU A 29 -23.41 0.11 5.37
CA LEU A 29 -22.59 1.29 5.53
C LEU A 29 -23.05 2.09 6.76
N ASN A 30 -22.20 2.10 7.79
CA ASN A 30 -22.48 2.77 9.05
C ASN A 30 -21.25 3.56 9.52
N ARG A 31 -21.37 4.25 10.66
CA ARG A 31 -20.28 5.08 11.20
C ARG A 31 -19.01 4.28 11.49
N LEU A 32 -19.13 2.99 11.83
CA LEU A 32 -17.98 2.12 12.11
C LEU A 32 -17.26 1.71 10.84
N THR A 33 -18.00 1.39 9.77
CA THR A 33 -17.38 1.06 8.47
C THR A 33 -16.63 2.26 7.90
N PHE A 34 -17.13 3.49 8.11
CA PHE A 34 -16.37 4.70 7.78
C PHE A 34 -15.08 4.87 8.60
N ILE A 35 -15.11 4.56 9.91
CA ILE A 35 -13.90 4.56 10.74
C ILE A 35 -12.90 3.51 10.23
N ALA A 36 -13.38 2.30 9.91
CA ALA A 36 -12.57 1.23 9.35
C ALA A 36 -11.89 1.68 8.04
N LEU A 37 -12.65 2.25 7.11
CA LEU A 37 -12.11 2.75 5.85
C LEU A 37 -11.10 3.88 6.07
N THR A 38 -11.36 4.78 7.00
CA THR A 38 -10.43 5.86 7.34
C THR A 38 -9.09 5.31 7.84
N LEU A 39 -9.14 4.25 8.65
CA LEU A 39 -7.94 3.55 9.11
C LEU A 39 -7.25 2.80 7.96
N SER A 40 -8.02 2.17 7.08
CA SER A 40 -7.50 1.44 5.93
C SER A 40 -6.81 2.32 4.89
N ILE A 41 -7.14 3.62 4.79
CA ILE A 41 -6.45 4.54 3.86
C ILE A 41 -4.93 4.53 4.10
N GLY A 42 -4.47 4.48 5.35
CA GLY A 42 -3.03 4.40 5.65
C GLY A 42 -2.39 3.15 5.05
N ILE A 43 -3.04 2.00 5.24
CA ILE A 43 -2.60 0.71 4.69
C ILE A 43 -2.57 0.75 3.15
N PHE A 44 -3.59 1.36 2.53
CA PHE A 44 -3.68 1.46 1.07
C PHE A 44 -2.58 2.32 0.47
N ILE A 45 -2.20 3.38 1.17
CA ILE A 45 -1.13 4.29 0.75
C ILE A 45 0.22 3.59 0.89
N ASP A 46 0.46 2.89 1.99
CA ASP A 46 1.74 2.20 2.23
C ASP A 46 2.00 1.13 1.16
N ASP A 47 1.03 0.25 0.88
CA ASP A 47 1.17 -0.79 -0.16
C ASP A 47 1.44 -0.16 -1.54
N ALA A 48 0.72 0.91 -1.86
CA ALA A 48 0.85 1.58 -3.13
C ALA A 48 2.20 2.26 -3.31
N ILE A 49 2.67 2.98 -2.28
CA ILE A 49 3.94 3.71 -2.32
C ILE A 49 5.11 2.73 -2.46
N VAL A 50 5.12 1.64 -1.69
CA VAL A 50 6.22 0.67 -1.72
C VAL A 50 6.36 0.08 -3.14
N VAL A 51 5.25 -0.29 -3.78
CA VAL A 51 5.28 -0.82 -5.17
C VAL A 51 5.74 0.25 -6.17
N ILE A 52 5.20 1.46 -6.08
CA ILE A 52 5.58 2.56 -6.99
C ILE A 52 7.07 2.90 -6.87
N GLU A 53 7.60 2.95 -5.65
CA GLU A 53 8.98 3.31 -5.37
C GLU A 53 9.96 2.28 -5.95
N ASN A 54 9.68 0.99 -5.80
CA ASN A 54 10.56 -0.03 -6.37
C ASN A 54 10.50 -0.06 -7.91
N ILE A 55 9.32 0.14 -8.50
CA ILE A 55 9.21 0.28 -9.97
C ILE A 55 9.99 1.53 -10.43
N ALA A 56 9.88 2.65 -9.72
CA ALA A 56 10.64 3.87 -10.01
C ALA A 56 12.17 3.64 -9.92
N LYS A 57 12.62 2.88 -8.91
CA LYS A 57 14.03 2.50 -8.76
C LYS A 57 14.52 1.65 -9.93
N LYS A 58 13.73 0.67 -10.40
CA LYS A 58 14.09 -0.18 -11.55
C LYS A 58 13.99 0.55 -12.88
N LEU A 59 13.12 1.56 -13.01
CA LEU A 59 13.01 2.40 -14.20
C LEU A 59 14.27 3.20 -14.51
N LYS A 60 15.16 3.41 -13.53
CA LYS A 60 16.48 4.02 -13.76
C LYS A 60 17.41 3.12 -14.60
N THR A 61 17.16 1.81 -14.65
CA THR A 61 18.05 0.82 -15.28
C THR A 61 17.37 0.00 -16.39
N TYR A 62 16.07 -0.26 -16.29
CA TYR A 62 15.32 -1.15 -17.17
C TYR A 62 14.22 -0.43 -17.95
N PRO A 63 13.80 -0.93 -19.13
CA PRO A 63 12.67 -0.37 -19.86
C PRO A 63 11.37 -0.50 -19.05
N PRO A 64 10.37 0.37 -19.25
CA PRO A 64 9.22 0.51 -18.34
C PRO A 64 8.43 -0.75 -18.05
N LEU A 65 8.18 -1.57 -19.08
CA LEU A 65 7.46 -2.83 -18.91
C LEU A 65 8.28 -3.84 -18.10
N GLN A 66 9.57 -3.94 -18.36
CA GLN A 66 10.46 -4.84 -17.61
C GLN A 66 10.68 -4.36 -16.16
N ALA A 67 10.80 -3.04 -15.97
CA ALA A 67 10.91 -2.44 -14.64
C ALA A 67 9.68 -2.73 -13.77
N ALA A 68 8.47 -2.68 -14.33
CA ALA A 68 7.25 -3.02 -13.61
C ALA A 68 7.21 -4.50 -13.19
N PHE A 69 7.56 -5.43 -14.09
CA PHE A 69 7.60 -6.86 -13.77
C PHE A 69 8.67 -7.22 -12.74
N LEU A 70 9.89 -6.67 -12.88
CA LEU A 70 10.95 -6.89 -11.91
C LEU A 70 10.61 -6.25 -10.56
N GLY A 71 10.01 -5.05 -10.61
CA GLY A 71 9.57 -4.32 -9.43
C GLY A 71 8.56 -5.12 -8.61
N ILE A 72 7.53 -5.67 -9.25
CA ILE A 72 6.52 -6.46 -8.54
C ILE A 72 7.05 -7.83 -8.08
N ASN A 73 7.93 -8.49 -8.84
CA ASN A 73 8.50 -9.77 -8.43
C ASN A 73 9.37 -9.67 -7.17
N GLU A 74 10.06 -8.54 -6.98
CA GLU A 74 10.94 -8.34 -5.82
C GLU A 74 10.15 -8.06 -4.52
N ILE A 75 9.05 -7.30 -4.60
CA ILE A 75 8.30 -6.88 -3.41
C ILE A 75 7.01 -7.68 -3.22
N GLY A 76 6.50 -8.34 -4.26
CA GLY A 76 5.17 -8.94 -4.23
C GLY A 76 5.00 -9.93 -3.07
N PHE A 77 6.06 -10.68 -2.76
CA PHE A 77 6.08 -11.56 -1.59
C PHE A 77 6.03 -10.79 -0.25
N SER A 78 6.75 -9.67 -0.14
CA SER A 78 6.74 -8.82 1.05
C SER A 78 5.37 -8.19 1.29
N VAL A 79 4.74 -7.63 0.25
CA VAL A 79 3.39 -7.04 0.34
C VAL A 79 2.38 -8.12 0.76
N LEU A 80 2.40 -9.29 0.11
CA LEU A 80 1.55 -10.42 0.46
C LEU A 80 1.75 -10.85 1.93
N SER A 81 2.99 -10.90 2.41
CA SER A 81 3.31 -11.27 3.78
C SER A 81 2.72 -10.28 4.79
N ILE A 82 2.86 -8.98 4.54
CA ILE A 82 2.29 -7.92 5.39
C ILE A 82 0.76 -8.02 5.39
N SER A 83 0.14 -8.19 4.22
CA SER A 83 -1.31 -8.36 4.11
C SER A 83 -1.81 -9.55 4.94
N ILE A 84 -1.11 -10.70 4.90
CA ILE A 84 -1.47 -11.87 5.71
C ILE A 84 -1.34 -11.56 7.21
N VAL A 85 -0.28 -10.89 7.64
CA VAL A 85 -0.10 -10.50 9.05
C VAL A 85 -1.25 -9.60 9.51
N LEU A 86 -1.65 -8.62 8.70
CA LEU A 86 -2.78 -7.75 9.02
C LEU A 86 -4.09 -8.54 9.08
N LEU A 87 -4.32 -9.47 8.15
CA LEU A 87 -5.49 -10.36 8.19
C LEU A 87 -5.50 -11.24 9.45
N CYS A 88 -4.36 -11.76 9.88
CA CYS A 88 -4.23 -12.52 11.13
C CYS A 88 -4.59 -11.70 12.38
N VAL A 89 -4.49 -10.37 12.32
CA VAL A 89 -4.92 -9.48 13.40
C VAL A 89 -6.42 -9.17 13.30
N PHE A 90 -6.91 -8.78 12.12
CA PHE A 90 -8.28 -8.28 11.96
C PHE A 90 -9.34 -9.38 11.86
N ILE A 91 -9.01 -10.56 11.35
CA ILE A 91 -9.96 -11.69 11.28
C ILE A 91 -10.39 -12.11 12.69
N PRO A 92 -9.51 -12.41 13.66
CA PRO A 92 -9.93 -12.76 15.02
C PRO A 92 -10.70 -11.65 15.73
N ILE A 93 -10.32 -10.39 15.53
CA ILE A 93 -11.02 -9.23 16.10
C ILE A 93 -12.46 -9.19 15.63
N SER A 94 -12.72 -9.58 14.38
CA SER A 94 -14.08 -9.62 13.85
C SER A 94 -14.96 -10.66 14.55
N TYR A 95 -14.40 -11.76 15.06
CA TYR A 95 -15.16 -12.85 15.70
C TYR A 95 -15.37 -12.68 17.21
N MET A 96 -15.12 -11.50 17.78
CA MET A 96 -15.42 -11.24 19.19
C MET A 96 -16.93 -11.19 19.45
N ASN A 97 -17.45 -12.08 20.30
CA ASN A 97 -18.89 -12.28 20.56
C ASN A 97 -19.47 -11.42 21.72
N SER A 98 -18.86 -10.28 22.05
CA SER A 98 -19.35 -9.39 23.12
C SER A 98 -20.20 -8.25 22.56
N ILE A 99 -20.95 -7.51 23.39
CA ILE A 99 -21.66 -6.29 22.95
C ILE A 99 -20.69 -5.28 22.28
N PRO A 100 -19.48 -5.02 22.83
CA PRO A 100 -18.43 -4.28 22.11
C PRO A 100 -17.94 -5.00 20.84
N GLY A 101 -17.99 -6.33 20.84
CA GLY A 101 -17.57 -7.20 19.75
C GLY A 101 -18.39 -7.05 18.48
N LEU A 102 -19.69 -6.71 18.56
CA LEU A 102 -20.49 -6.34 17.38
C LEU A 102 -19.92 -5.12 16.66
N PHE A 103 -19.37 -4.14 17.40
CA PHE A 103 -18.72 -2.98 16.80
C PHE A 103 -17.39 -3.36 16.14
N PHE A 104 -16.62 -4.25 16.77
CA PHE A 104 -15.36 -4.78 16.23
C PHE A 104 -15.56 -5.75 15.07
N ASN A 105 -16.71 -6.43 14.96
CA ASN A 105 -17.08 -7.28 13.83
C ASN A 105 -17.16 -6.45 12.54
N ALA A 106 -18.00 -5.41 12.55
CA ALA A 106 -18.15 -4.52 11.40
C ALA A 106 -16.82 -3.82 11.03
N LEU A 107 -16.04 -3.40 12.03
CA LEU A 107 -14.72 -2.79 11.80
C LEU A 107 -13.74 -3.81 11.21
N GLY A 108 -13.62 -4.99 11.81
CA GLY A 108 -12.67 -6.03 11.42
C GLY A 108 -12.93 -6.56 10.02
N ILE A 109 -14.19 -6.84 9.67
CA ILE A 109 -14.56 -7.26 8.31
C ILE A 109 -14.24 -6.17 7.28
N SER A 110 -14.50 -4.90 7.61
CA SER A 110 -14.31 -3.79 6.69
C SER A 110 -12.82 -3.57 6.41
N VAL A 111 -11.98 -3.60 7.46
CA VAL A 111 -10.52 -3.49 7.30
C VAL A 111 -9.95 -4.72 6.59
N ALA A 112 -10.39 -5.92 6.93
CA ALA A 112 -9.94 -7.16 6.27
C ALA A 112 -10.27 -7.16 4.77
N SER A 113 -11.48 -6.75 4.41
CA SER A 113 -11.90 -6.57 3.02
C SER A 113 -11.03 -5.54 2.31
N GLY A 114 -10.74 -4.42 2.98
CA GLY A 114 -9.84 -3.39 2.48
C GLY A 114 -8.43 -3.92 2.20
N ILE A 115 -7.85 -4.70 3.12
CA ILE A 115 -6.50 -5.27 2.96
C ILE A 115 -6.42 -6.18 1.73
N VAL A 116 -7.42 -7.05 1.54
CA VAL A 116 -7.47 -7.94 0.37
C VAL A 116 -7.51 -7.13 -0.93
N ILE A 117 -8.31 -6.06 -0.96
CA ILE A 117 -8.40 -5.20 -2.14
C ILE A 117 -7.13 -4.38 -2.35
N SER A 118 -6.54 -3.85 -1.28
CA SER A 118 -5.27 -3.11 -1.34
C SER A 118 -4.18 -3.96 -1.99
N PHE A 119 -4.09 -5.22 -1.56
CA PHE A 119 -3.18 -6.18 -2.16
C PHE A 119 -3.45 -6.39 -3.66
N LEU A 120 -4.71 -6.61 -4.04
CA LEU A 120 -5.09 -6.78 -5.44
C LEU A 120 -4.78 -5.53 -6.28
N VAL A 121 -5.13 -4.35 -5.80
CA VAL A 121 -4.85 -3.08 -6.49
C VAL A 121 -3.34 -2.88 -6.63
N SER A 122 -2.57 -3.18 -5.59
CA SER A 122 -1.12 -3.00 -5.58
C SER A 122 -0.37 -3.98 -6.48
N VAL A 123 -0.87 -5.20 -6.66
CA VAL A 123 -0.25 -6.20 -7.55
C VAL A 123 -0.72 -6.07 -9.00
N PHE A 124 -1.99 -5.74 -9.24
CA PHE A 124 -2.53 -5.72 -10.60
C PHE A 124 -2.57 -4.32 -11.20
N LEU A 125 -3.16 -3.35 -10.50
CA LEU A 125 -3.47 -2.04 -11.05
C LEU A 125 -2.22 -1.14 -11.07
N ILE A 126 -1.48 -1.09 -9.96
CA ILE A 126 -0.32 -0.20 -9.83
C ILE A 126 0.79 -0.52 -10.84
N PRO A 127 1.22 -1.79 -11.04
CA PRO A 127 2.26 -2.10 -12.02
C PRO A 127 1.80 -1.85 -13.46
N SER A 128 0.51 -2.07 -13.75
CA SER A 128 -0.08 -1.81 -15.07
C SER A 128 -0.08 -0.32 -15.42
N ILE A 129 -0.45 0.54 -14.48
CA ILE A 129 -0.39 2.00 -14.66
C ILE A 129 1.06 2.49 -14.65
N GLY A 130 1.87 1.97 -13.73
CA GLY A 130 3.29 2.30 -13.59
C GLY A 130 4.08 2.04 -14.87
N ALA A 131 3.88 0.91 -15.52
CA ALA A 131 4.54 0.57 -16.78
C ALA A 131 4.26 1.56 -17.93
N ARG A 132 3.12 2.28 -17.89
CA ARG A 132 2.71 3.22 -18.95
C ARG A 132 2.95 4.68 -18.61
N PHE A 133 2.74 5.08 -17.36
CA PHE A 133 2.67 6.49 -16.96
C PHE A 133 3.82 6.95 -16.06
N LEU A 134 4.63 6.01 -15.53
CA LEU A 134 5.74 6.36 -14.66
C LEU A 134 6.93 6.78 -15.52
N ASN A 135 7.27 8.07 -15.46
CA ASN A 135 8.40 8.64 -16.16
C ASN A 135 9.63 8.71 -15.23
N PRO A 136 10.83 8.37 -15.71
CA PRO A 136 12.07 8.42 -14.93
C PRO A 136 12.62 9.84 -14.71
N LYS A 137 11.93 10.89 -15.21
CA LYS A 137 12.41 12.27 -15.10
C LYS A 137 12.15 12.81 -13.70
N GLU A 138 13.22 12.90 -12.92
CA GLU A 138 13.21 13.53 -11.60
C GLU A 138 13.34 15.06 -11.72
N SER A 139 12.72 15.77 -10.77
CA SER A 139 12.76 17.24 -10.73
C SER A 139 14.07 17.71 -10.09
N LYS A 140 14.58 18.89 -10.47
CA LYS A 140 15.77 19.51 -9.84
C LYS A 140 15.66 19.69 -8.31
N PHE A 141 14.43 19.69 -7.78
CA PHE A 141 14.19 19.68 -6.34
C PHE A 141 14.54 18.33 -5.70
N TYR A 142 14.24 17.23 -6.40
CA TYR A 142 14.53 15.86 -5.96
C TYR A 142 16.04 15.65 -5.80
N GLU A 143 16.85 16.02 -6.80
CA GLU A 143 18.33 15.90 -6.73
C GLU A 143 18.93 16.67 -5.54
N LYS A 144 18.39 17.86 -5.21
CA LYS A 144 18.85 18.63 -4.05
C LYS A 144 18.49 17.98 -2.72
N THR A 145 17.31 17.37 -2.63
CA THR A 145 16.88 16.67 -1.43
C THR A 145 17.54 15.30 -1.28
N GLU A 146 17.82 14.60 -2.38
CA GLU A 146 18.45 13.29 -2.41
C GLU A 146 19.84 13.33 -1.75
N ALA A 147 20.66 14.34 -2.07
CA ALA A 147 21.96 14.53 -1.42
C ALA A 147 21.89 14.79 0.10
N PHE A 148 20.74 15.26 0.62
CA PHE A 148 20.50 15.38 2.06
C PHE A 148 20.09 14.04 2.67
N PHE A 149 19.20 13.29 2.00
CA PHE A 149 18.78 11.96 2.44
C PHE A 149 19.94 10.96 2.42
N GLU A 150 20.79 10.95 1.38
CA GLU A 150 21.98 10.09 1.30
C GLU A 150 22.94 10.33 2.48
N LYS A 151 23.12 11.58 2.91
CA LYS A 151 23.95 11.89 4.10
C LYS A 151 23.36 11.34 5.38
N ILE A 152 22.04 11.30 5.50
CA ILE A 152 21.35 10.71 6.66
C ILE A 152 21.50 9.19 6.63
N GLU A 153 21.29 8.57 5.46
CA GLU A 153 21.48 7.12 5.28
C GLU A 153 22.90 6.70 5.64
N GLN A 154 23.93 7.36 5.11
CA GLN A 154 25.33 7.04 5.43
C GLN A 154 25.64 7.19 6.93
N LYS A 155 25.05 8.20 7.58
CA LYS A 155 25.23 8.39 9.04
C LYS A 155 24.52 7.30 9.83
N TYR A 156 23.34 6.89 9.40
CA TYR A 156 22.58 5.79 10.01
C TYR A 156 23.30 4.46 9.84
N GLU A 157 23.81 4.17 8.64
CA GLU A 157 24.58 2.96 8.31
C GLU A 157 25.85 2.87 9.15
N ASN A 158 26.62 3.96 9.25
CA ASN A 158 27.81 4.02 10.11
C ASN A 158 27.50 3.83 11.60
N LEU A 159 26.33 4.30 12.05
CA LEU A 159 25.90 4.11 13.44
C LEU A 159 25.47 2.67 13.70
N LEU A 160 24.79 2.04 12.74
CA LEU A 160 24.44 0.62 12.75
C LEU A 160 25.69 -0.25 12.83
N TYR A 161 26.69 -0.02 11.97
CA TYR A 161 27.97 -0.74 11.98
C TYR A 161 28.78 -0.56 13.27
N LYS A 162 28.49 0.47 14.06
CA LYS A 162 29.18 0.71 15.33
C LYS A 162 28.48 0.04 16.51
N ILE A 163 27.18 -0.23 16.38
CA ILE A 163 26.36 -0.85 17.43
C ILE A 163 26.30 -2.37 17.26
N LEU A 164 26.31 -2.86 16.02
CA LEU A 164 26.24 -4.27 15.63
C LEU A 164 27.64 -4.87 15.51
#